data_AF-A0A3N8N4J0-F1
#
_entry.id   AF-A0A3N8N4J0-F1
#
_cell.length_a   1.000
_cell.length_b   1.000
_cell.length_c   1.000
_cell.angle_alpha   90.00
_cell.angle_beta   90.00
_cell.angle_gamma   90.00
#
_symmetry.space_group_name_H-M   'P 1'
#
loop_
_entity.id
_entity.type
_entity.pdbx_description
1 polymer ?
#
loop_
_entity_poly.entity_id
_entity_poly.type
_entity_poly.pdbx_seq_one_letter_code
_entity_poly.pdbx_strand_id
1 'polypeptide(L)'
;MPHADLIERLLAAVAPDAPCGTNLEYDADFLLLRERATPRAEQQYGDTVIPAEAPDWGAVEQLALALCERTKDLRVAAHLTRSWTELRGLPGHADGLALVAGLLERWWDDVHPRVDADGDTDPTPRINALAEVAGAHDCARAARRQPLLDGGPSVRDVERILDGRDDVASRYPGGRDRLAADLAHARDIGQPPLGAALAALDALDTIRAQVSAKLGAEWVPDTSDFEKALRRIAYDALPPVASQRNADAITAAAAATAADPAAPGAAPGATAGTTAGTAPSDGHAWRDAEVTSRDDVRIGLEKFCRYFEQHEPSHPAPLLMRRAQRLLALDFYEIMRDLAPESLPKLDLLSGARSE
;
A
#
# COMPACT_ATOMS: atom_id res chain seq x y z
N MET A 1 -13.01 17.90 -14.41
CA MET A 1 -11.85 17.00 -14.27
C MET A 1 -10.88 17.28 -15.42
N PRO A 2 -10.18 18.42 -15.44
CA PRO A 2 -9.30 18.80 -16.56
C PRO A 2 -8.12 17.83 -16.80
N HIS A 3 -7.81 16.96 -15.83
CA HIS A 3 -6.69 16.02 -15.91
C HIS A 3 -7.05 14.67 -16.57
N ALA A 4 -8.30 14.20 -16.48
CA ALA A 4 -8.73 12.97 -17.16
C ALA A 4 -8.64 13.13 -18.69
N ASP A 5 -9.05 14.29 -19.20
CA ASP A 5 -8.94 14.64 -20.62
C ASP A 5 -7.47 14.78 -21.08
N LEU A 6 -6.56 15.17 -20.17
CA LEU A 6 -5.13 15.19 -20.46
C LEU A 6 -4.58 13.76 -20.56
N ILE A 7 -4.89 12.89 -19.59
CA ILE A 7 -4.43 11.49 -19.59
C ILE A 7 -4.91 10.78 -20.86
N GLU A 8 -6.19 10.92 -21.23
CA GLU A 8 -6.70 10.30 -22.47
C GLU A 8 -5.99 10.81 -23.73
N ARG A 9 -5.66 12.10 -23.81
CA ARG A 9 -4.84 12.64 -24.91
C ARG A 9 -3.42 12.07 -24.90
N LEU A 10 -2.81 11.91 -23.74
CA LEU A 10 -1.47 11.33 -23.60
C LEU A 10 -1.46 9.84 -23.96
N LEU A 11 -2.58 9.13 -23.80
CA LEU A 11 -2.75 7.73 -24.18
C LEU A 11 -3.10 7.51 -25.66
N ALA A 12 -3.58 8.56 -26.35
CA ALA A 12 -3.91 8.49 -27.77
C ALA A 12 -2.66 8.21 -28.63
N ALA A 13 -2.84 7.44 -29.70
CA ALA A 13 -1.77 7.10 -30.64
C ALA A 13 -1.08 8.36 -31.19
N VAL A 14 0.26 8.32 -31.33
CA VAL A 14 1.04 9.39 -31.99
C VAL A 14 0.69 9.47 -33.47
N ALA A 15 0.64 8.33 -34.15
CA ALA A 15 0.24 8.21 -35.55
C ALA A 15 -0.48 6.87 -35.81
N PRO A 16 -1.32 6.74 -36.85
CA PRO A 16 -2.07 5.52 -37.13
C PRO A 16 -1.21 4.27 -37.38
N ASP A 17 -0.03 4.45 -37.97
CA ASP A 17 0.94 3.41 -38.33
C ASP A 17 2.12 3.32 -37.35
N ALA A 18 2.23 4.27 -36.43
CA ALA A 18 3.24 4.31 -35.38
C ALA A 18 2.61 4.82 -34.07
N PRO A 19 1.78 4.01 -33.37
CA PRO A 19 0.99 4.48 -32.24
C PRO A 19 1.85 4.98 -31.07
N CYS A 20 3.05 4.42 -30.89
CA CYS A 20 4.01 4.86 -29.88
C CYS A 20 5.10 5.81 -30.39
N GLY A 21 5.08 6.19 -31.67
CA GLY A 21 6.13 6.99 -32.28
C GLY A 21 7.50 6.30 -32.24
N THR A 22 8.57 7.07 -32.49
CA THR A 22 9.95 6.57 -32.48
C THR A 22 10.55 6.57 -31.08
N ASN A 23 11.57 5.73 -30.86
CA ASN A 23 12.41 5.83 -29.67
C ASN A 23 13.26 7.12 -29.77
N LEU A 24 13.10 8.03 -28.80
CA LEU A 24 13.76 9.35 -28.79
C LEU A 24 14.95 9.43 -27.83
N GLU A 25 15.54 8.30 -27.42
CA GLU A 25 16.62 8.26 -26.42
C GLU A 25 17.80 9.20 -26.69
N TYR A 26 18.14 9.43 -27.97
CA TYR A 26 19.23 10.31 -28.39
C TYR A 26 18.74 11.68 -28.91
N ASP A 27 17.44 11.95 -28.85
CA ASP A 27 16.87 13.23 -29.25
C ASP A 27 17.29 14.35 -28.28
N ALA A 28 17.54 15.55 -28.80
CA ALA A 28 18.02 16.67 -27.99
C ALA A 28 17.05 17.03 -26.85
N ASP A 29 15.74 16.97 -27.09
CA ASP A 29 14.74 17.29 -26.07
C ASP A 29 14.69 16.23 -24.97
N PHE A 30 14.91 14.95 -25.33
CA PHE A 30 14.96 13.85 -24.37
C PHE A 30 16.20 13.95 -23.48
N LEU A 31 17.37 14.25 -24.07
CA LEU A 31 18.59 14.48 -23.31
C LEU A 31 18.46 15.69 -22.38
N LEU A 32 17.84 16.78 -22.86
CA LEU A 32 17.55 17.96 -22.06
C LEU A 32 16.58 17.66 -20.92
N LEU A 33 15.53 16.86 -21.14
CA LEU A 33 14.61 16.41 -20.08
C LEU A 33 15.37 15.71 -18.95
N ARG A 34 16.26 14.76 -19.30
CA ARG A 34 17.07 14.02 -18.32
C ARG A 34 18.01 14.96 -17.54
N GLU A 35 18.66 15.88 -18.24
CA GLU A 35 19.53 16.87 -17.61
C GLU A 35 18.74 17.73 -16.62
N ARG A 36 17.60 18.27 -17.03
CA ARG A 36 16.76 19.14 -16.20
C ARG A 36 16.15 18.43 -15.01
N ALA A 37 15.86 17.14 -15.12
CA ALA A 37 15.33 16.33 -14.03
C ALA A 37 16.42 15.91 -13.02
N THR A 38 17.71 16.11 -13.34
CA THR A 38 18.80 15.72 -12.44
C THR A 38 19.03 16.81 -11.38
N PRO A 39 18.91 16.48 -10.07
CA PRO A 39 19.17 17.45 -9.01
C PRO A 39 20.65 17.85 -9.01
N ARG A 40 20.93 19.14 -8.77
CA ARG A 40 22.30 19.63 -8.62
C ARG A 40 22.72 19.44 -7.16
N ALA A 41 23.70 18.58 -6.93
CA ALA A 41 24.29 18.40 -5.62
C ALA A 41 25.02 19.68 -5.17
N GLU A 42 25.20 19.82 -3.87
CA GLU A 42 26.06 20.88 -3.31
C GLU A 42 27.48 20.74 -3.89
N GLN A 43 28.06 21.86 -4.31
CA GLN A 43 29.42 21.91 -4.86
C GLN A 43 30.28 22.85 -4.02
N GLN A 44 31.45 22.39 -3.60
CA GLN A 44 32.42 23.22 -2.90
C GLN A 44 33.61 23.52 -3.83
N TYR A 45 33.78 24.80 -4.20
CA TYR A 45 34.93 25.31 -4.94
C TYR A 45 35.77 26.21 -4.03
N GLY A 46 36.83 25.62 -3.44
CA GLY A 46 37.64 26.29 -2.42
C GLY A 46 36.78 26.66 -1.21
N ASP A 47 36.63 27.96 -0.97
CA ASP A 47 35.81 28.50 0.12
C ASP A 47 34.35 28.77 -0.31
N THR A 48 34.00 28.61 -1.59
CA THR A 48 32.64 28.86 -2.10
C THR A 48 31.82 27.58 -2.07
N VAL A 49 30.73 27.58 -1.31
CA VAL A 49 29.74 26.50 -1.29
C VAL A 49 28.54 26.91 -2.16
N ILE A 50 28.29 26.16 -3.23
CA ILE A 50 27.10 26.26 -4.07
C ILE A 50 26.08 25.27 -3.50
N PRO A 51 24.93 25.73 -2.97
CA PRO A 51 23.95 24.85 -2.35
C PRO A 51 23.31 23.91 -3.37
N ALA A 52 22.78 22.79 -2.88
CA ALA A 52 21.99 21.89 -3.72
C ALA A 52 20.74 22.62 -4.27
N GLU A 53 20.48 22.45 -5.57
CA GLU A 53 19.33 23.05 -6.25
C GLU A 53 18.40 21.93 -6.73
N ALA A 54 17.12 22.04 -6.37
CA ALA A 54 16.10 21.13 -6.86
C ALA A 54 15.81 21.39 -8.35
N PRO A 55 15.44 20.36 -9.13
CA PRO A 55 14.99 20.54 -10.51
C PRO A 55 13.85 21.56 -10.64
N ASP A 56 13.86 22.31 -11.74
CA ASP A 56 12.68 23.08 -12.17
C ASP A 56 11.63 22.10 -12.70
N TRP A 57 10.75 21.64 -11.79
CA TRP A 57 9.71 20.68 -12.13
C TRP A 57 8.70 21.21 -13.14
N GLY A 58 8.50 22.54 -13.23
CA GLY A 58 7.66 23.14 -14.27
C GLY A 58 8.28 22.99 -15.66
N ALA A 59 9.59 23.22 -15.78
CA ALA A 59 10.32 22.97 -17.03
C ALA A 59 10.36 21.48 -17.39
N VAL A 60 10.51 20.58 -16.40
CA VAL A 60 10.47 19.12 -16.61
C VAL A 60 9.10 18.69 -17.13
N GLU A 61 8.00 19.19 -16.54
CA GLU A 61 6.64 18.90 -17.02
C GLU A 61 6.45 19.33 -18.48
N GLN A 62 6.85 20.57 -18.81
CA GLN A 62 6.71 21.10 -20.18
C GLN A 62 7.48 20.27 -21.21
N LEU A 63 8.73 19.92 -20.93
CA LEU A 63 9.55 19.09 -21.81
C LEU A 63 8.98 17.68 -21.97
N ALA A 64 8.54 17.05 -20.87
CA ALA A 64 7.97 15.72 -20.91
C ALA A 64 6.64 15.69 -21.69
N LEU A 65 5.76 16.69 -21.51
CA LEU A 65 4.51 16.81 -22.27
C LEU A 65 4.78 16.97 -23.77
N ALA A 66 5.75 17.80 -24.16
CA ALA A 66 6.14 17.98 -25.56
C ALA A 66 6.68 16.67 -26.17
N LEU A 67 7.47 15.90 -25.42
CA LEU A 67 7.94 14.58 -25.86
C LEU A 67 6.79 13.57 -26.00
N CYS A 68 5.77 13.61 -25.14
CA CYS A 68 4.60 12.72 -25.23
C CYS A 68 3.75 12.90 -26.50
N GLU A 69 3.90 14.02 -27.21
CA GLU A 69 3.29 14.25 -28.54
C GLU A 69 4.02 13.46 -29.64
N ARG A 70 5.29 13.11 -29.43
CA ARG A 70 6.17 12.48 -30.42
C ARG A 70 6.47 11.00 -30.10
N THR A 71 6.43 10.62 -28.84
CA THR A 71 6.75 9.26 -28.38
C THR A 71 5.91 8.84 -27.18
N LYS A 72 5.58 7.54 -27.11
CA LYS A 72 5.04 6.91 -25.89
C LYS A 72 6.18 6.13 -25.25
N ASP A 73 6.79 6.73 -24.24
CA ASP A 73 7.97 6.20 -23.58
C ASP A 73 7.81 6.26 -22.05
N LEU A 74 8.01 5.12 -21.41
CA LEU A 74 7.89 4.95 -19.95
C LEU A 74 8.91 5.78 -19.18
N ARG A 75 10.08 6.08 -19.77
CA ARG A 75 11.10 6.96 -19.17
C ARG A 75 10.62 8.41 -19.17
N VAL A 76 9.95 8.85 -20.23
CA VAL A 76 9.29 10.18 -20.27
C VAL A 76 8.13 10.23 -19.28
N ALA A 77 7.31 9.18 -19.24
CA ALA A 77 6.20 9.07 -18.28
C ALA A 77 6.69 9.09 -16.82
N ALA A 78 7.86 8.51 -16.52
CA ALA A 78 8.47 8.57 -15.19
C ALA A 78 8.84 10.01 -14.80
N HIS A 79 9.49 10.76 -15.70
CA HIS A 79 9.81 12.19 -15.46
C HIS A 79 8.54 13.05 -15.32
N LEU A 80 7.53 12.79 -16.15
CA LEU A 80 6.24 13.48 -16.06
C LEU A 80 5.55 13.19 -14.72
N THR A 81 5.48 11.92 -14.32
CA THR A 81 4.94 11.50 -13.02
C THR A 81 5.67 12.17 -11.87
N ARG A 82 7.01 12.25 -11.96
CA ARG A 82 7.80 12.94 -10.94
C ARG A 82 7.46 14.42 -10.88
N SER A 83 7.43 15.11 -12.01
CA SER A 83 7.08 16.53 -12.06
C SER A 83 5.69 16.81 -11.50
N TRP A 84 4.70 15.96 -11.83
CA TRP A 84 3.35 16.06 -11.31
C TRP A 84 3.26 15.78 -9.82
N THR A 85 4.03 14.82 -9.32
CA THR A 85 4.12 14.54 -7.87
C THR A 85 4.64 15.76 -7.11
N GLU A 86 5.64 16.45 -7.64
CA GLU A 86 6.27 17.61 -6.99
C GLU A 86 5.42 18.88 -7.10
N LEU A 87 4.73 19.07 -8.24
CA LEU A 87 3.89 20.25 -8.50
C LEU A 87 2.49 20.12 -7.88
N ARG A 88 1.95 18.90 -7.78
CA ARG A 88 0.54 18.65 -7.46
C ARG A 88 0.32 17.61 -6.37
N GLY A 89 1.38 17.08 -5.76
CA GLY A 89 1.28 16.11 -4.67
C GLY A 89 0.74 14.75 -5.11
N LEU A 90 0.03 14.07 -4.21
CA LEU A 90 -0.54 12.74 -4.45
C LEU A 90 -1.48 12.67 -5.66
N PRO A 91 -2.37 13.66 -5.92
CA PRO A 91 -3.15 13.70 -7.16
C PRO A 91 -2.29 13.59 -8.43
N GLY A 92 -1.19 14.35 -8.50
CA GLY A 92 -0.28 14.28 -9.64
C GLY A 92 0.47 12.94 -9.75
N HIS A 93 0.79 12.31 -8.61
CA HIS A 93 1.39 10.98 -8.59
C HIS A 93 0.43 9.91 -9.12
N ALA A 94 -0.84 9.94 -8.68
CA ALA A 94 -1.88 9.03 -9.12
C ALA A 94 -2.16 9.17 -10.63
N ASP A 95 -2.24 10.40 -11.14
CA ASP A 95 -2.40 10.67 -12.57
C ASP A 95 -1.25 10.08 -13.39
N GLY A 96 -0.01 10.19 -12.90
CA GLY A 96 1.18 9.65 -13.56
C GLY A 96 1.19 8.11 -13.58
N LEU A 97 0.83 7.46 -12.48
CA LEU A 97 0.69 6.00 -12.43
C LEU A 97 -0.45 5.50 -13.30
N ALA A 98 -1.58 6.22 -13.36
CA ALA A 98 -2.69 5.91 -14.26
C ALA A 98 -2.28 6.02 -15.73
N LEU A 99 -1.47 7.03 -16.09
CA LEU A 99 -0.87 7.13 -17.42
C LEU A 99 0.00 5.92 -17.74
N VAL A 100 0.89 5.51 -16.82
CA VAL A 100 1.76 4.34 -17.01
C VAL A 100 0.95 3.05 -17.18
N ALA A 101 -0.04 2.81 -16.31
CA ALA A 101 -0.94 1.66 -16.42
C ALA A 101 -1.68 1.63 -17.76
N GLY A 102 -2.21 2.78 -18.21
CA GLY A 102 -2.89 2.89 -19.49
C GLY A 102 -1.97 2.70 -20.71
N LEU A 103 -0.71 3.15 -20.62
CA LEU A 103 0.29 2.92 -21.68
C LEU A 103 0.62 1.42 -21.81
N LEU A 104 0.82 0.74 -20.69
CA LEU A 104 1.05 -0.71 -20.67
C LEU A 104 -0.16 -1.49 -21.15
N GLU A 105 -1.38 -1.04 -20.82
CA GLU A 105 -2.62 -1.70 -21.25
C GLU A 105 -2.83 -1.58 -22.77
N ARG A 106 -2.72 -0.36 -23.30
CA ARG A 106 -3.05 -0.07 -24.71
C ARG A 106 -1.93 -0.45 -25.67
N TRP A 107 -0.68 -0.30 -25.24
CA TRP A 107 0.47 -0.29 -26.13
C TRP A 107 1.63 -1.17 -25.65
N TRP A 108 1.35 -2.27 -24.95
CA TRP A 108 2.38 -3.16 -24.38
C TRP A 108 3.53 -3.48 -25.35
N ASP A 109 3.24 -3.86 -26.59
CA ASP A 109 4.25 -4.31 -27.55
C ASP A 109 5.08 -3.16 -28.15
N ASP A 110 4.49 -1.96 -28.22
CA ASP A 110 5.04 -0.80 -28.95
C ASP A 110 5.60 0.30 -28.05
N VAL A 111 5.19 0.37 -26.78
CA VAL A 111 5.64 1.41 -25.84
C VAL A 111 7.14 1.29 -25.57
N HIS A 112 7.85 2.42 -25.58
CA HIS A 112 9.28 2.47 -25.36
C HIS A 112 9.65 2.46 -23.86
N PRO A 113 10.77 1.84 -23.45
CA PRO A 113 11.57 0.89 -24.22
C PRO A 113 10.79 -0.38 -24.54
N ARG A 114 10.93 -0.89 -25.77
CA ARG A 114 10.30 -2.15 -26.19
C ARG A 114 11.02 -3.33 -25.52
N VAL A 115 10.27 -4.38 -25.17
CA VAL A 115 10.85 -5.64 -24.67
C VAL A 115 11.54 -6.38 -25.81
N ASP A 116 10.91 -6.42 -26.98
CA ASP A 116 11.47 -7.01 -28.18
C ASP A 116 11.98 -5.89 -29.11
N ALA A 117 13.30 -5.79 -29.25
CA ALA A 117 13.96 -4.85 -30.14
C ALA A 117 14.84 -5.61 -31.14
N ASP A 118 14.54 -5.46 -32.43
CA ASP A 118 15.34 -6.03 -33.53
C ASP A 118 15.60 -7.55 -33.45
N GLY A 119 14.66 -8.30 -32.86
CA GLY A 119 14.73 -9.75 -32.72
C GLY A 119 15.46 -10.23 -31.47
N ASP A 120 15.87 -9.33 -30.58
CA ASP A 120 16.36 -9.62 -29.25
C ASP A 120 15.30 -9.28 -28.19
N THR A 121 15.03 -10.22 -27.30
CA THR A 121 14.06 -10.08 -26.21
C THR A 121 14.83 -9.71 -24.94
N ASP A 122 14.81 -8.43 -24.57
CA ASP A 122 15.41 -7.93 -23.34
C ASP A 122 14.40 -7.08 -22.55
N PRO A 123 13.78 -7.63 -21.48
CA PRO A 123 12.88 -6.87 -20.63
C PRO A 123 13.59 -5.81 -19.77
N THR A 124 14.91 -5.90 -19.59
CA THR A 124 15.66 -5.11 -18.61
C THR A 124 15.48 -3.59 -18.76
N PRO A 125 15.60 -2.99 -19.96
CA PRO A 125 15.44 -1.54 -20.12
C PRO A 125 14.03 -1.07 -19.74
N ARG A 126 13.00 -1.85 -20.07
CA ARG A 126 11.62 -1.56 -19.70
C ARG A 126 11.41 -1.67 -18.20
N ILE A 127 11.91 -2.73 -17.57
CA ILE A 127 11.77 -2.92 -16.13
C ILE A 127 12.52 -1.82 -15.35
N ASN A 128 13.69 -1.38 -15.83
CA ASN A 128 14.38 -0.23 -15.25
C ASN A 128 13.53 1.06 -15.33
N ALA A 129 12.89 1.31 -16.48
CA ALA A 129 11.99 2.47 -16.63
C ALA A 129 10.77 2.38 -15.70
N LEU A 130 10.20 1.18 -15.54
CA LEU A 130 9.08 0.95 -14.62
C LEU A 130 9.51 1.06 -13.15
N ALA A 131 10.73 0.63 -12.80
CA ALA A 131 11.25 0.75 -11.45
C ALA A 131 11.36 2.23 -11.00
N GLU A 132 11.71 3.15 -11.91
CA GLU A 132 11.79 4.58 -11.62
C GLU A 132 10.44 5.22 -11.25
N VAL A 133 9.32 4.69 -11.75
CA VAL A 133 7.98 5.26 -11.55
C VAL A 133 7.08 4.43 -10.61
N ALA A 134 7.12 3.10 -10.72
CA ALA A 134 6.28 2.16 -10.00
C ALA A 134 7.07 1.25 -9.01
N GLY A 135 8.39 1.39 -8.95
CA GLY A 135 9.26 0.64 -8.04
C GLY A 135 9.72 1.46 -6.82
N ALA A 136 10.74 0.94 -6.12
CA ALA A 136 11.30 1.52 -4.90
C ALA A 136 12.31 2.66 -5.13
N HIS A 137 12.03 3.52 -6.12
CA HIS A 137 12.92 4.61 -6.55
C HIS A 137 12.42 5.99 -6.10
N ASP A 138 13.02 7.04 -6.66
CA ASP A 138 12.83 8.40 -6.20
C ASP A 138 11.39 8.92 -6.37
N CYS A 139 10.62 8.47 -7.36
CA CYS A 139 9.19 8.83 -7.48
C CYS A 139 8.38 8.41 -6.24
N ALA A 140 8.55 7.17 -5.78
CA ALA A 140 7.89 6.69 -4.57
C ALA A 140 8.36 7.47 -3.33
N ARG A 141 9.65 7.83 -3.26
CA ARG A 141 10.19 8.65 -2.16
C ARG A 141 9.62 10.07 -2.15
N ALA A 142 9.33 10.65 -3.31
CA ALA A 142 8.67 11.93 -3.43
C ALA A 142 7.20 11.84 -2.97
N ALA A 143 6.46 10.86 -3.48
CA ALA A 143 5.07 10.61 -3.12
C ALA A 143 4.91 10.38 -1.60
N ARG A 144 5.82 9.62 -0.98
CA ARG A 144 5.80 9.36 0.47
C ARG A 144 5.97 10.60 1.35
N ARG A 145 6.54 11.68 0.81
CA ARG A 145 6.70 12.96 1.52
C ARG A 145 5.50 13.90 1.36
N GLN A 146 4.57 13.57 0.48
CA GLN A 146 3.39 14.41 0.23
C GLN A 146 2.35 14.26 1.35
N PRO A 147 1.60 15.33 1.68
CA PRO A 147 0.48 15.30 2.62
C PRO A 147 -0.57 14.27 2.21
N LEU A 148 -1.02 13.42 3.15
CA LEU A 148 -2.12 12.48 2.91
C LEU A 148 -3.51 13.11 3.18
N LEU A 149 -3.51 14.20 3.95
CA LEU A 149 -4.68 15.00 4.30
C LEU A 149 -4.38 16.46 3.96
N ASP A 150 -5.40 17.24 3.56
CA ASP A 150 -5.22 18.67 3.26
C ASP A 150 -4.66 19.42 4.48
N GLY A 151 -3.46 19.99 4.34
CA GLY A 151 -2.76 20.68 5.44
C GLY A 151 -2.33 19.77 6.60
N GLY A 152 -2.41 18.45 6.42
CA GLY A 152 -2.14 17.44 7.43
C GLY A 152 -0.79 16.73 7.28
N PRO A 153 -0.57 15.62 8.01
CA PRO A 153 0.67 14.86 7.98
C PRO A 153 0.94 14.23 6.59
N SER A 154 2.22 14.06 6.26
CA SER A 154 2.64 13.31 5.08
C SER A 154 2.36 11.82 5.22
N VAL A 155 2.36 11.07 4.10
CA VAL A 155 2.23 9.60 4.13
C VAL A 155 3.26 8.96 5.08
N ARG A 156 4.51 9.45 5.05
CA ARG A 156 5.56 9.04 5.99
C ARG A 156 5.19 9.32 7.44
N ASP A 157 4.65 10.50 7.71
CA ASP A 157 4.32 10.88 9.08
C ASP A 157 3.14 10.03 9.56
N VAL A 158 2.07 9.90 8.78
CA VAL A 158 0.93 9.01 9.07
C VAL A 158 1.40 7.60 9.43
N GLU A 159 2.27 7.00 8.63
CA GLU A 159 2.84 5.67 8.93
C GLU A 159 3.53 5.64 10.29
N ARG A 160 4.34 6.65 10.63
CA ARG A 160 5.02 6.75 11.92
C ARG A 160 4.06 6.91 13.10
N ILE A 161 2.98 7.67 12.92
CA ILE A 161 1.92 7.82 13.94
C ILE A 161 1.25 6.47 14.20
N LEU A 162 0.93 5.72 13.15
CA LEU A 162 0.33 4.38 13.27
C LEU A 162 1.28 3.37 13.93
N ASP A 163 2.59 3.53 13.73
CA ASP A 163 3.65 2.69 14.28
C ASP A 163 3.90 2.88 15.79
N GLY A 164 3.43 3.98 16.37
CA GLY A 164 3.76 4.34 17.76
C GLY A 164 5.26 4.57 17.99
N ARG A 165 6.05 4.76 16.92
CA ARG A 165 7.52 4.89 16.96
C ARG A 165 8.02 6.30 17.31
N ASP A 166 7.14 7.26 17.53
CA ASP A 166 7.46 8.64 17.89
C ASP A 166 6.66 9.07 19.14
N ASP A 167 7.14 10.06 19.89
CA ASP A 167 6.40 10.76 20.96
C ASP A 167 5.30 11.71 20.42
N VAL A 168 4.64 11.30 19.31
CA VAL A 168 3.76 12.09 18.42
C VAL A 168 2.60 12.82 19.12
N ALA A 169 2.37 12.64 20.42
CA ALA A 169 1.50 13.54 21.18
C ALA A 169 1.80 15.04 20.89
N SER A 170 3.03 15.38 20.47
CA SER A 170 3.44 16.73 20.02
C SER A 170 3.09 17.09 18.56
N ARG A 171 3.07 16.15 17.60
CA ARG A 171 2.90 16.45 16.15
C ARG A 171 1.47 16.32 15.62
N TYR A 172 0.64 15.48 16.25
CA TYR A 172 -0.77 15.34 15.89
C TYR A 172 -1.60 15.20 17.16
N PRO A 173 -2.19 16.30 17.67
CA PRO A 173 -2.92 16.27 18.93
C PRO A 173 -4.07 15.27 18.88
N GLY A 174 -4.11 14.28 19.78
CA GLY A 174 -5.09 13.18 19.74
C GLY A 174 -4.55 11.86 19.16
N GLY A 175 -3.30 11.85 18.68
CA GLY A 175 -2.56 10.62 18.36
C GLY A 175 -3.21 9.75 17.28
N ARG A 176 -3.05 8.43 17.45
CA ARG A 176 -3.50 7.42 16.48
C ARG A 176 -5.01 7.41 16.27
N ASP A 177 -5.80 7.49 17.33
CA ASP A 177 -7.25 7.36 17.25
C ASP A 177 -7.88 8.53 16.51
N ARG A 178 -7.41 9.75 16.78
CA ARG A 178 -7.85 10.93 16.03
C ARG A 178 -7.44 10.84 14.57
N LEU A 179 -6.21 10.42 14.28
CA LEU A 179 -5.75 10.25 12.90
C LEU A 179 -6.63 9.25 12.13
N ALA A 180 -7.01 8.13 12.75
CA ALA A 180 -7.91 7.17 12.13
C ALA A 180 -9.30 7.78 11.84
N ALA A 181 -9.86 8.55 12.78
CA ALA A 181 -11.11 9.28 12.58
C ALA A 181 -11.02 10.32 11.45
N ASP A 182 -9.93 11.09 11.41
CA ASP A 182 -9.69 12.13 10.41
C ASP A 182 -9.49 11.51 9.01
N LEU A 183 -8.80 10.36 8.91
CA LEU A 183 -8.68 9.59 7.65
C LEU A 183 -10.04 9.05 7.19
N ALA A 184 -10.84 8.47 8.10
CA ALA A 184 -12.16 7.95 7.76
C ALA A 184 -13.08 9.08 7.27
N HIS A 185 -13.08 10.23 7.98
CA HIS A 185 -13.82 11.41 7.56
C HIS A 185 -13.35 11.92 6.20
N ALA A 186 -12.04 12.02 5.98
CA ALA A 186 -11.47 12.45 4.72
C ALA A 186 -11.86 11.54 3.54
N ARG A 187 -11.96 10.23 3.78
CA ARG A 187 -12.46 9.26 2.80
C ARG A 187 -13.92 9.53 2.47
N ASP A 188 -14.76 9.75 3.49
CA ASP A 188 -16.21 9.92 3.31
C ASP A 188 -16.56 11.22 2.58
N ILE A 189 -15.80 12.30 2.80
CA ILE A 189 -15.96 13.57 2.07
C ILE A 189 -15.21 13.60 0.73
N GLY A 190 -14.46 12.55 0.39
CA GLY A 190 -13.72 12.44 -0.87
C GLY A 190 -12.56 13.43 -0.99
N GLN A 191 -11.75 13.59 0.06
CA GLN A 191 -10.58 14.47 0.00
C GLN A 191 -9.59 14.02 -1.09
N PRO A 192 -9.13 14.94 -1.97
CA PRO A 192 -8.31 14.59 -3.12
C PRO A 192 -7.00 13.85 -2.79
N PRO A 193 -6.20 14.24 -1.77
CA PRO A 193 -4.93 13.55 -1.50
C PRO A 193 -5.11 12.08 -1.08
N LEU A 194 -6.12 11.80 -0.25
CA LEU A 194 -6.41 10.43 0.20
C LEU A 194 -7.00 9.58 -0.94
N GLY A 195 -7.96 10.13 -1.70
CA GLY A 195 -8.51 9.44 -2.87
C GLY A 195 -7.44 9.11 -3.91
N ALA A 196 -6.53 10.06 -4.17
CA ALA A 196 -5.41 9.86 -5.06
C ALA A 196 -4.41 8.81 -4.55
N ALA A 197 -4.12 8.77 -3.25
CA ALA A 197 -3.27 7.72 -2.67
C ALA A 197 -3.84 6.32 -2.88
N LEU A 198 -5.16 6.15 -2.70
CA LEU A 198 -5.82 4.86 -2.93
C LEU A 198 -5.82 4.50 -4.42
N ALA A 199 -6.11 5.45 -5.30
CA ALA A 199 -6.03 5.25 -6.75
C ALA A 199 -4.60 4.90 -7.21
N ALA A 200 -3.58 5.47 -6.58
CA ALA A 200 -2.18 5.12 -6.83
C ALA A 200 -1.86 3.66 -6.45
N LEU A 201 -2.43 3.13 -5.35
CA LEU A 201 -2.30 1.70 -5.01
C LEU A 201 -2.93 0.82 -6.09
N ASP A 202 -4.14 1.14 -6.53
CA ASP A 202 -4.84 0.38 -7.58
C ASP A 202 -4.06 0.39 -8.91
N ALA A 203 -3.48 1.53 -9.28
CA ALA A 203 -2.64 1.65 -10.47
C ALA A 203 -1.33 0.84 -10.35
N LEU A 204 -0.69 0.83 -9.18
CA LEU A 204 0.48 -0.02 -8.93
C LEU A 204 0.13 -1.51 -9.04
N ASP A 205 -1.00 -1.93 -8.48
CA ASP A 205 -1.49 -3.32 -8.60
C ASP A 205 -1.75 -3.70 -10.06
N THR A 206 -2.33 -2.77 -10.84
CA THR A 206 -2.57 -2.95 -12.28
C THR A 206 -1.26 -3.13 -13.05
N ILE A 207 -0.28 -2.25 -12.83
CA ILE A 207 1.05 -2.32 -13.48
C ILE A 207 1.74 -3.65 -13.15
N ARG A 208 1.74 -4.06 -11.87
CA ARG A 208 2.34 -5.33 -11.43
C ARG A 208 1.66 -6.53 -12.08
N ALA A 209 0.34 -6.54 -12.15
CA ALA A 209 -0.42 -7.62 -12.79
C ALA A 209 -0.09 -7.74 -14.28
N GLN A 210 0.00 -6.62 -15.00
CA GLN A 210 0.38 -6.60 -16.41
C GLN A 210 1.79 -7.13 -16.64
N VAL A 211 2.77 -6.66 -15.86
CA VAL A 211 4.16 -7.13 -15.95
C VAL A 211 4.24 -8.62 -15.64
N SER A 212 3.59 -9.07 -14.55
CA SER A 212 3.58 -10.49 -14.17
C SER A 212 2.95 -11.38 -15.24
N ALA A 213 1.84 -10.94 -15.85
CA ALA A 213 1.15 -11.70 -16.89
C ALA A 213 1.96 -11.81 -18.20
N LYS A 214 2.77 -10.80 -18.52
CA LYS A 214 3.50 -10.73 -19.80
C LYS A 214 4.93 -11.23 -19.73
N LEU A 215 5.61 -11.04 -18.60
CA LEU A 215 7.04 -11.32 -18.43
C LEU A 215 7.34 -12.36 -17.36
N GLY A 216 6.42 -12.59 -16.41
CA GLY A 216 6.66 -13.45 -15.25
C GLY A 216 6.83 -12.66 -13.96
N ALA A 217 6.72 -13.35 -12.82
CA ALA A 217 6.74 -12.74 -11.49
C ALA A 217 8.13 -12.16 -11.12
N GLU A 218 9.19 -12.68 -11.70
CA GLU A 218 10.57 -12.25 -11.49
C GLU A 218 10.89 -10.86 -12.05
N TRP A 219 10.06 -10.36 -12.98
CA TRP A 219 10.22 -9.04 -13.60
C TRP A 219 9.34 -7.96 -12.98
N VAL A 220 8.52 -8.32 -11.99
CA VAL A 220 7.64 -7.36 -11.30
C VAL A 220 8.49 -6.37 -10.49
N PRO A 221 8.31 -5.04 -10.64
CA PRO A 221 9.06 -4.04 -9.87
C PRO A 221 8.92 -4.23 -8.35
N ASP A 222 9.95 -3.94 -7.57
CA ASP A 222 9.89 -4.10 -6.11
C ASP A 222 8.84 -3.21 -5.43
N THR A 223 8.28 -3.66 -4.31
CA THR A 223 7.36 -2.88 -3.47
C THR A 223 8.10 -1.77 -2.73
N SER A 224 7.71 -0.52 -3.01
CA SER A 224 8.28 0.67 -2.37
C SER A 224 7.77 0.86 -0.93
N ASP A 225 8.49 1.67 -0.14
CA ASP A 225 8.04 2.04 1.21
C ASP A 225 6.79 2.94 1.19
N PHE A 226 6.55 3.66 0.09
CA PHE A 226 5.31 4.40 -0.13
C PHE A 226 4.12 3.43 -0.21
N GLU A 227 4.25 2.39 -1.03
CA GLU A 227 3.22 1.38 -1.24
C GLU A 227 2.93 0.61 0.07
N LYS A 228 3.99 0.20 0.79
CA LYS A 228 3.85 -0.47 2.10
C LYS A 228 3.11 0.40 3.10
N ALA A 229 3.47 1.69 3.19
CA ALA A 229 2.83 2.65 4.07
C ALA A 229 1.33 2.78 3.75
N LEU A 230 0.99 2.96 2.47
CA LEU A 230 -0.41 3.11 2.05
C LEU A 230 -1.23 1.83 2.26
N ARG A 231 -0.71 0.65 1.94
CA ARG A 231 -1.41 -0.63 2.20
C ARG A 231 -1.72 -0.79 3.68
N ARG A 232 -0.77 -0.42 4.54
CA ARG A 232 -0.98 -0.45 5.98
C ARG A 232 -2.02 0.58 6.42
N ILE A 233 -1.96 1.82 5.93
CA ILE A 233 -2.97 2.84 6.25
C ILE A 233 -4.37 2.37 5.82
N ALA A 234 -4.49 1.78 4.62
CA ALA A 234 -5.74 1.23 4.13
C ALA A 234 -6.28 0.09 5.03
N TYR A 235 -5.40 -0.77 5.54
CA TYR A 235 -5.80 -1.91 6.39
C TYR A 235 -6.05 -1.53 7.86
N ASP A 236 -5.15 -0.75 8.46
CA ASP A 236 -5.13 -0.45 9.90
C ASP A 236 -6.05 0.74 10.27
N ALA A 237 -6.19 1.74 9.39
CA ALA A 237 -6.85 3.01 9.71
C ALA A 237 -8.14 3.26 8.92
N LEU A 238 -8.34 2.56 7.80
CA LEU A 238 -9.52 2.68 6.94
C LEU A 238 -10.24 1.32 6.77
N PRO A 239 -10.69 0.67 7.86
CA PRO A 239 -11.38 -0.60 7.72
C PRO A 239 -12.62 -0.45 6.81
N PRO A 240 -13.04 -1.54 6.13
CA PRO A 240 -14.15 -1.47 5.19
C PRO A 240 -15.42 -0.93 5.86
N VAL A 241 -16.21 -0.15 5.12
CA VAL A 241 -17.43 0.53 5.60
C VAL A 241 -18.42 -0.43 6.29
N ALA A 242 -18.41 -1.71 5.91
CA ALA A 242 -19.20 -2.76 6.57
C ALA A 242 -18.81 -3.00 8.04
N SER A 243 -17.53 -2.82 8.39
CA SER A 243 -17.01 -2.90 9.76
C SER A 243 -17.45 -1.69 10.59
N GLN A 244 -17.49 -0.50 9.98
CA GLN A 244 -17.89 0.76 10.63
C GLN A 244 -19.40 0.84 10.89
N ARG A 245 -20.26 0.42 9.95
CA ARG A 245 -21.71 0.34 10.22
C ARG A 245 -22.05 -0.58 11.39
N ASN A 246 -21.30 -1.67 11.55
CA ASN A 246 -21.45 -2.55 12.69
C ASN A 246 -20.94 -1.90 13.99
N ALA A 247 -19.81 -1.19 13.95
CA ALA A 247 -19.28 -0.46 15.11
C ALA A 247 -20.19 0.70 15.56
N ASP A 248 -20.70 1.49 14.61
CA ASP A 248 -21.62 2.62 14.86
C ASP A 248 -22.99 2.15 15.34
N ALA A 249 -23.48 1.01 14.85
CA ALA A 249 -24.70 0.38 15.36
C ALA A 249 -24.51 -0.14 16.80
N ILE A 250 -23.33 -0.65 17.13
CA ILE A 250 -22.98 -1.13 18.48
C ILE A 250 -22.83 0.05 19.46
N THR A 251 -22.18 1.15 19.07
CA THR A 251 -22.05 2.35 19.91
C THR A 251 -23.37 3.11 20.06
N ALA A 252 -24.20 3.19 19.02
CA ALA A 252 -25.55 3.75 19.12
C ALA A 252 -26.45 2.89 20.03
N ALA A 253 -26.33 1.57 19.98
CA ALA A 253 -27.05 0.66 20.89
C ALA A 253 -26.58 0.81 22.34
N ALA A 254 -25.28 1.01 22.59
CA ALA A 254 -24.72 1.24 23.92
C ALA A 254 -25.08 2.62 24.52
N ALA A 255 -25.20 3.65 23.67
CA ALA A 255 -25.66 4.98 24.10
C ALA A 255 -27.16 4.99 24.45
N ALA A 256 -27.97 4.15 23.79
CA ALA A 256 -29.39 4.02 24.09
C ALA A 256 -29.68 3.28 25.42
N THR A 257 -28.75 2.45 25.91
CA THR A 257 -28.86 1.77 27.22
C THR A 257 -28.37 2.60 28.40
N ALA A 258 -27.70 3.74 28.16
CA ALA A 258 -27.14 4.60 29.21
C ALA A 258 -28.07 5.75 29.65
N ALA A 259 -29.25 5.89 29.04
CA ALA A 259 -30.20 6.96 29.34
C ALA A 259 -31.49 6.44 30.00
N ASP A 260 -31.40 6.01 31.26
CA ASP A 260 -32.57 6.00 32.16
C ASP A 260 -32.12 6.20 33.63
N PRO A 261 -32.50 7.30 34.31
CA PRO A 261 -32.20 7.49 35.74
C PRO A 261 -33.42 7.21 36.65
N ALA A 262 -33.21 6.31 37.62
CA ALA A 262 -33.90 6.15 38.93
C ALA A 262 -35.41 5.81 38.93
N ALA A 263 -35.91 4.83 39.71
CA ALA A 263 -35.90 4.77 41.19
C ALA A 263 -36.44 3.40 41.72
N PRO A 264 -36.40 3.11 43.04
CA PRO A 264 -36.19 1.76 43.60
C PRO A 264 -37.43 1.05 44.19
N GLY A 265 -37.33 -0.28 44.44
CA GLY A 265 -38.25 -0.98 45.34
C GLY A 265 -38.19 -2.51 45.39
N ALA A 266 -37.67 -3.03 46.51
CA ALA A 266 -38.03 -4.28 47.23
C ALA A 266 -37.95 -5.68 46.56
N ALA A 267 -37.18 -6.57 47.21
CA ALA A 267 -37.25 -8.03 47.12
C ALA A 267 -38.25 -8.60 48.16
N PRO A 268 -38.43 -9.94 48.37
CA PRO A 268 -37.99 -11.11 47.61
C PRO A 268 -39.10 -12.20 47.39
N GLY A 269 -38.85 -13.24 46.59
CA GLY A 269 -39.70 -14.44 46.59
C GLY A 269 -39.35 -15.49 45.53
N ALA A 270 -38.95 -16.68 45.99
CA ALA A 270 -38.56 -17.85 45.20
C ALA A 270 -39.75 -18.56 44.50
N THR A 271 -39.52 -19.18 43.34
CA THR A 271 -39.59 -20.64 43.08
C THR A 271 -39.52 -20.97 41.60
N ALA A 272 -38.94 -22.14 41.32
CA ALA A 272 -38.60 -22.68 40.02
C ALA A 272 -39.80 -23.20 39.22
N GLY A 273 -39.66 -23.24 37.89
CA GLY A 273 -40.43 -24.15 37.04
C GLY A 273 -40.62 -23.73 35.58
N THR A 274 -39.89 -24.44 34.70
CA THR A 274 -40.39 -24.96 33.40
C THR A 274 -40.19 -24.12 32.11
N THR A 275 -39.13 -24.53 31.39
CA THR A 275 -38.96 -24.75 29.94
C THR A 275 -39.73 -23.91 28.91
N ALA A 276 -38.99 -23.28 27.99
CA ALA A 276 -39.19 -23.45 26.54
C ALA A 276 -37.95 -22.95 25.78
N GLY A 277 -37.52 -23.73 24.79
CA GLY A 277 -36.26 -23.55 24.09
C GLY A 277 -36.19 -22.31 23.21
N THR A 278 -34.96 -21.83 23.03
CA THR A 278 -34.56 -21.06 21.85
C THR A 278 -33.09 -21.37 21.61
N ALA A 279 -32.75 -21.65 20.35
CA ALA A 279 -31.43 -22.08 19.90
C ALA A 279 -30.32 -21.13 20.38
N PRO A 280 -29.11 -21.61 20.71
CA PRO A 280 -27.99 -20.71 20.92
C PRO A 280 -27.46 -20.26 19.56
N SER A 281 -27.80 -19.05 19.16
CA SER A 281 -26.99 -18.29 18.22
C SER A 281 -25.80 -17.70 18.99
N ASP A 282 -24.77 -18.53 19.21
CA ASP A 282 -23.51 -18.15 19.87
C ASP A 282 -22.60 -17.27 18.98
N GLY A 283 -23.20 -16.43 18.13
CA GLY A 283 -22.46 -15.42 17.36
C GLY A 283 -21.96 -14.26 18.24
N HIS A 284 -22.60 -14.03 19.38
CA HIS A 284 -22.18 -13.06 20.39
C HIS A 284 -21.15 -13.67 21.36
N ALA A 285 -21.36 -14.92 21.80
CA ALA A 285 -20.46 -15.61 22.73
C ALA A 285 -19.04 -15.83 22.18
N TRP A 286 -18.85 -15.94 20.86
CA TRP A 286 -17.51 -16.03 20.27
C TRP A 286 -16.78 -14.67 20.21
N ARG A 287 -17.52 -13.56 20.06
CA ARG A 287 -16.94 -12.21 20.01
C ARG A 287 -16.48 -11.73 21.39
N ASP A 288 -17.18 -12.20 22.43
CA ASP A 288 -16.87 -11.90 23.83
C ASP A 288 -15.98 -12.99 24.49
N ALA A 289 -15.63 -14.06 23.76
CA ALA A 289 -14.71 -15.09 24.23
C ALA A 289 -13.27 -14.56 24.22
N GLU A 290 -12.84 -14.01 25.35
CA GLU A 290 -11.43 -13.68 25.55
C GLU A 290 -10.58 -14.96 25.48
N VAL A 291 -9.61 -14.95 24.57
CA VAL A 291 -8.60 -16.01 24.46
C VAL A 291 -7.55 -15.75 25.55
N THR A 292 -7.70 -16.43 26.69
CA THR A 292 -6.87 -16.17 27.88
C THR A 292 -5.73 -17.17 28.04
N SER A 293 -5.73 -18.26 27.27
CA SER A 293 -4.71 -19.30 27.35
C SER A 293 -4.27 -19.83 25.98
N ARG A 294 -3.09 -20.47 25.96
CA ARG A 294 -2.60 -21.20 24.77
C ARG A 294 -3.53 -22.34 24.35
N ASP A 295 -4.22 -22.96 25.30
CA ASP A 295 -5.18 -24.02 24.99
C ASP A 295 -6.43 -23.49 24.29
N ASP A 296 -6.87 -22.27 24.62
CA ASP A 296 -7.98 -21.61 23.91
C ASP A 296 -7.61 -21.34 22.45
N VAL A 297 -6.38 -20.90 22.19
CA VAL A 297 -5.84 -20.71 20.83
C VAL A 297 -5.86 -22.04 20.07
N ARG A 298 -5.39 -23.13 20.70
CA ARG A 298 -5.35 -24.47 20.09
C ARG A 298 -6.76 -24.94 19.70
N ILE A 299 -7.73 -24.81 20.61
CA ILE A 299 -9.13 -25.18 20.38
C ILE A 299 -9.76 -24.31 19.28
N GLY A 300 -9.43 -23.01 19.24
CA GLY A 300 -9.89 -22.10 18.19
C GLY A 300 -9.38 -22.49 16.81
N LEU A 301 -8.07 -22.72 16.68
CA LEU A 301 -7.45 -23.19 15.43
C LEU A 301 -8.05 -24.51 14.96
N GLU A 302 -8.36 -25.44 15.87
CA GLU A 302 -8.96 -26.73 15.52
C GLU A 302 -10.38 -26.58 14.99
N LYS A 303 -11.17 -25.68 15.58
CA LYS A 303 -12.50 -25.32 15.08
C LYS A 303 -12.43 -24.69 13.68
N PHE A 304 -11.46 -23.82 13.42
CA PHE A 304 -11.28 -23.19 12.10
C PHE A 304 -10.83 -24.18 11.03
N CYS A 305 -9.84 -25.04 11.32
CA CYS A 305 -9.43 -26.11 10.41
C CYS A 305 -10.62 -26.98 10.00
N ARG A 306 -11.43 -27.42 10.98
CA ARG A 306 -12.62 -28.24 10.73
C ARG A 306 -13.67 -27.52 9.89
N TYR A 307 -13.84 -26.22 10.07
CA TYR A 307 -14.75 -25.43 9.24
C TYR A 307 -14.32 -25.44 7.76
N PHE A 308 -13.05 -25.11 7.49
CA PHE A 308 -12.52 -25.07 6.13
C PHE A 308 -12.49 -26.46 5.47
N GLU A 309 -12.16 -27.51 6.22
CA GLU A 309 -12.20 -28.88 5.71
C GLU A 309 -13.62 -29.35 5.31
N GLN A 310 -14.66 -28.79 5.94
CA GLN A 310 -16.05 -29.12 5.66
C GLN A 310 -16.69 -28.24 4.58
N HIS A 311 -16.34 -26.95 4.52
CA HIS A 311 -17.00 -25.97 3.67
C HIS A 311 -16.17 -25.56 2.45
N GLU A 312 -14.84 -25.66 2.54
CA GLU A 312 -13.89 -25.21 1.51
C GLU A 312 -12.65 -26.13 1.41
N PRO A 313 -12.82 -27.40 0.98
CA PRO A 313 -11.77 -28.42 1.03
C PRO A 313 -10.55 -28.11 0.13
N SER A 314 -10.68 -27.21 -0.84
CA SER A 314 -9.59 -26.76 -1.72
C SER A 314 -8.84 -25.54 -1.18
N HIS A 315 -9.28 -24.95 -0.07
CA HIS A 315 -8.62 -23.78 0.52
C HIS A 315 -7.28 -24.19 1.16
N PRO A 316 -6.17 -23.45 0.96
CA PRO A 316 -4.86 -23.82 1.53
C PRO A 316 -4.73 -23.57 3.04
N ALA A 317 -5.68 -22.86 3.65
CA ALA A 317 -5.63 -22.43 5.05
C ALA A 317 -5.52 -23.57 6.08
N PRO A 318 -6.25 -24.71 5.98
CA PRO A 318 -6.11 -25.82 6.92
C PRO A 318 -4.68 -26.36 7.01
N LEU A 319 -3.94 -26.39 5.90
CA LEU A 319 -2.55 -26.85 5.88
C LEU A 319 -1.64 -25.92 6.69
N LEU A 320 -1.81 -24.61 6.54
CA LEU A 320 -1.04 -23.59 7.27
C LEU A 320 -1.44 -23.53 8.75
N MET A 321 -2.74 -23.64 9.04
CA MET A 321 -3.27 -23.63 10.42
C MET A 321 -2.82 -24.88 11.19
N ARG A 322 -2.82 -26.07 10.58
CA ARG A 322 -2.26 -27.30 11.19
C ARG A 322 -0.76 -27.17 11.44
N ARG A 323 -0.03 -26.50 10.54
CA ARG A 323 1.39 -26.20 10.78
C ARG A 323 1.56 -25.26 11.98
N ALA A 324 0.78 -24.19 12.07
CA ALA A 324 0.77 -23.29 13.21
C ALA A 324 0.43 -23.99 14.54
N GLN A 325 -0.52 -24.94 14.54
CA GLN A 325 -0.86 -25.75 15.71
C GLN A 325 0.31 -26.61 16.21
N ARG A 326 1.09 -27.21 15.29
CA ARG A 326 2.28 -27.99 15.67
C ARG A 326 3.36 -27.10 16.29
N LEU A 327 3.57 -25.90 15.74
CA LEU A 327 4.56 -24.94 16.23
C LEU A 327 4.19 -24.37 17.61
N LEU A 328 2.91 -24.24 17.95
CA LEU A 328 2.48 -23.75 19.27
C LEU A 328 2.90 -24.65 20.45
N ALA A 329 3.18 -25.93 20.19
CA ALA A 329 3.62 -26.90 21.19
C ALA A 329 5.14 -26.98 21.33
N LEU A 330 5.90 -26.32 20.45
CA LEU A 330 7.36 -26.38 20.39
C LEU A 330 7.99 -25.16 21.07
N ASP A 331 9.20 -25.34 21.58
CA ASP A 331 10.00 -24.22 22.03
C ASP A 331 10.59 -23.42 20.85
N PHE A 332 11.08 -22.21 21.12
CA PHE A 332 11.60 -21.32 20.07
C PHE A 332 12.75 -21.95 19.26
N TYR A 333 13.58 -22.79 19.90
CA TYR A 333 14.70 -23.44 19.23
C TYR A 333 14.21 -24.54 18.28
N GLU A 334 13.24 -25.33 18.72
CA GLU A 334 12.55 -26.35 17.91
C GLU A 334 11.78 -25.73 16.74
N ILE A 335 11.12 -24.58 16.95
CA ILE A 335 10.44 -23.80 15.90
C ILE A 335 11.46 -23.35 14.84
N MET A 336 12.61 -22.80 15.27
CA MET A 336 13.67 -22.35 14.36
C MET A 336 14.31 -23.52 13.59
N ARG A 337 14.41 -24.69 14.22
CA ARG A 337 14.88 -25.93 13.57
C ARG A 337 13.92 -26.43 12.48
N ASP A 338 12.61 -26.26 12.66
CA ASP A 338 11.58 -26.70 11.69
C ASP A 338 11.36 -25.69 10.55
N LEU A 339 11.52 -24.39 10.81
CA LEU A 339 11.26 -23.32 9.84
C LEU A 339 12.48 -22.87 9.03
N ALA A 340 13.66 -22.83 9.64
CA ALA A 340 14.86 -22.27 9.03
C ALA A 340 16.14 -22.90 9.63
N PRO A 341 16.43 -24.18 9.34
CA PRO A 341 17.53 -24.92 9.96
C PRO A 341 18.91 -24.28 9.74
N GLU A 342 19.12 -23.59 8.62
CA GLU A 342 20.33 -22.80 8.34
C GLU A 342 20.57 -21.61 9.29
N SER A 343 19.57 -21.21 10.09
CA SER A 343 19.66 -20.09 11.03
C SER A 343 20.08 -20.49 12.44
N LEU A 344 20.10 -21.79 12.75
CA LEU A 344 20.48 -22.33 14.07
C LEU A 344 21.91 -21.94 14.50
N PRO A 345 22.96 -21.99 13.64
CA PRO A 345 24.32 -21.64 14.04
C PRO A 345 24.45 -20.16 14.47
N LYS A 346 23.60 -19.28 13.95
CA LYS A 346 23.57 -17.86 14.28
C LYS A 346 22.86 -17.60 15.61
N LEU A 347 21.88 -18.42 15.96
CA LEU A 347 21.19 -18.38 17.26
C LEU A 347 22.08 -18.89 18.39
N ASP A 348 22.86 -19.95 18.16
CA ASP A 348 23.84 -20.47 19.12
C ASP A 348 24.93 -19.43 19.46
N LEU A 349 25.29 -18.58 18.49
CA LEU A 349 26.21 -17.44 18.64
C LEU A 349 25.64 -16.29 19.50
N LEU A 350 24.31 -16.13 19.53
CA LEU A 350 23.60 -15.05 20.22
C LEU A 350 23.14 -15.43 21.65
N SER A 351 22.82 -16.71 21.89
CA SER A 351 22.27 -17.19 23.17
C SER A 351 23.33 -17.50 24.23
N GLY A 352 24.60 -17.64 23.85
CA GLY A 352 25.72 -17.64 24.79
C GLY A 352 25.69 -18.76 25.85
N ALA A 353 25.34 -20.00 25.50
CA ALA A 353 25.77 -21.25 26.16
C ALA A 353 25.10 -22.45 25.43
N ARG A 354 25.73 -23.60 25.18
CA ARG A 354 26.96 -24.19 25.74
C ARG A 354 27.54 -25.16 24.70
N SER A 355 28.87 -25.10 24.50
CA SER A 355 29.64 -26.29 24.11
C SER A 355 29.57 -27.30 25.25
N GLU A 356 29.07 -28.49 24.95
CA GLU A 356 29.73 -29.77 25.23
C GLU A 356 29.25 -30.81 24.20
#